data_AF-A0A9P3V0X3-F1
#
_entry.id   AF-A0A9P3V0X3-F1
#
_cell.length_a   1.000
_cell.length_b   1.000
_cell.length_c   1.000
_cell.angle_alpha   90.00
_cell.angle_beta   90.00
_cell.angle_gamma   90.00
#
_symmetry.space_group_name_H-M   'P 1'
#
loop_
_entity.id
_entity.type
_entity.pdbx_description
1 polymer ?
#
loop_
_entity_poly.entity_id
_entity_poly.type
_entity_poly.pdbx_seq_one_letter_code
_entity_poly.pdbx_strand_id
1 'polypeptide(L)'
;MDDARFLAGPKEIGAVLGVQANTVNAWRRRGDGVQAFPAPIVTLAGGNVWDIRDVIAWADATGRTVCQRDYTAPGWSPTSDPQ
;
A
#
# COMPACT_ATOMS: atom_id res chain seq x y z
N MET A 1 -3.53 -13.45 -8.88
CA MET A 1 -2.19 -13.57 -8.23
C MET A 1 -2.28 -12.67 -7.00
N ASP A 2 -3.11 -13.10 -6.05
CA ASP A 2 -3.64 -12.25 -4.99
C ASP A 2 -2.98 -12.64 -3.68
N ASP A 3 -1.70 -12.31 -3.57
CA ASP A 3 -0.90 -12.52 -2.37
C ASP A 3 -1.32 -11.51 -1.30
N ALA A 4 -2.25 -11.91 -0.43
CA ALA A 4 -2.73 -11.11 0.71
C ALA A 4 -1.60 -10.57 1.60
N ARG A 5 -0.38 -11.13 1.48
CA ARG A 5 0.90 -10.64 2.03
C ARG A 5 1.18 -9.17 1.77
N PHE A 6 0.79 -8.68 0.61
CA PHE A 6 1.18 -7.35 0.14
C PHE A 6 0.08 -6.31 0.39
N LEU A 7 -1.01 -6.70 1.05
CA LEU A 7 -2.10 -5.81 1.35
C LEU A 7 -1.74 -4.88 2.51
N ALA A 8 -1.84 -3.57 2.24
CA ALA A 8 -1.47 -2.51 3.15
C ALA A 8 -2.59 -1.46 3.24
N GLY A 9 -2.85 -0.99 4.46
CA GLY A 9 -3.71 0.16 4.70
C GLY A 9 -2.95 1.48 4.57
N PRO A 10 -3.63 2.62 4.79
CA PRO A 10 -3.01 3.94 4.68
C PRO A 10 -1.86 4.14 5.67
N LYS A 11 -1.93 3.48 6.84
CA LYS A 11 -0.91 3.57 7.88
C LYS A 11 0.36 2.83 7.47
N GLU A 12 0.21 1.62 6.97
CA GLU A 12 1.31 0.76 6.52
C GLU A 12 1.98 1.37 5.28
N ILE A 13 1.18 1.86 4.32
CA ILE A 13 1.68 2.62 3.16
C ILE A 13 2.47 3.85 3.61
N GLY A 14 1.97 4.56 4.63
CA GLY A 14 2.67 5.70 5.22
C GLY A 14 4.05 5.30 5.74
N ALA A 15 4.13 4.23 6.52
CA ALA A 15 5.42 3.72 7.01
C ALA A 15 6.37 3.34 5.86
N VAL A 16 5.85 2.66 4.83
CA VAL A 16 6.62 2.24 3.66
C VAL A 16 7.19 3.42 2.87
N LEU A 17 6.44 4.51 2.74
CA LEU A 17 6.85 5.71 2.01
C LEU A 17 7.47 6.80 2.88
N GLY A 18 7.61 6.56 4.20
CA GLY A 18 8.11 7.57 5.13
C GLY A 18 7.17 8.77 5.31
N VAL A 19 5.87 8.61 5.07
CA VAL A 19 4.86 9.67 5.21
C VAL A 19 3.78 9.31 6.22
N GLN A 20 2.97 10.29 6.62
CA GLN A 20 1.83 10.04 7.48
C GLN A 20 0.65 9.45 6.69
N ALA A 21 -0.16 8.61 7.35
CA ALA A 21 -1.38 8.03 6.77
C ALA A 21 -2.35 9.08 6.20
N ASN A 22 -2.41 10.26 6.82
CA ASN A 22 -3.24 11.37 6.34
C ASN A 22 -2.76 11.89 4.97
N THR A 23 -1.46 11.86 4.72
CA THR A 23 -0.87 12.22 3.43
C THR A 23 -1.31 11.24 2.34
N VAL A 24 -1.37 9.94 2.64
CA VAL A 24 -1.86 8.91 1.72
C VAL A 24 -3.33 9.15 1.37
N ASN A 25 -4.17 9.41 2.37
CA ASN A 25 -5.58 9.77 2.16
C ASN A 25 -5.74 11.07 1.35
N ALA A 26 -4.85 12.04 1.56
CA ALA A 26 -4.83 13.28 0.79
C ALA A 26 -4.45 13.05 -0.68
N TRP A 27 -3.47 12.18 -0.98
CA TRP A 27 -3.12 11.83 -2.37
C TRP A 27 -4.25 11.13 -3.10
N ARG A 28 -4.97 10.23 -2.42
CA ARG A 28 -6.17 9.62 -2.98
C ARG A 28 -7.24 10.67 -3.30
N ARG A 29 -7.48 11.62 -2.38
CA ARG A 29 -8.54 12.63 -2.53
C ARG A 29 -8.21 13.68 -3.59
N ARG A 30 -6.94 14.12 -3.64
CA ARG A 30 -6.39 15.03 -4.64
C ARG A 30 -5.94 14.24 -5.87
N GLY A 31 -6.81 13.46 -6.52
CA GLY A 31 -6.50 12.66 -7.71
C GLY A 31 -5.97 13.43 -8.95
N ASP A 32 -5.19 14.51 -8.77
CA ASP A 32 -4.89 15.58 -9.70
C ASP A 32 -3.37 15.94 -9.72
N GLY A 33 -2.51 15.08 -9.17
CA GLY A 33 -1.04 15.19 -9.34
C GLY A 33 -0.53 14.61 -10.68
N VAL A 34 0.79 14.75 -10.93
CA VAL A 34 1.52 14.25 -12.14
C VAL A 34 1.18 12.79 -12.49
N GLN A 35 0.86 11.98 -11.48
CA GLN A 35 0.30 10.64 -11.66
C GLN A 35 -0.71 10.36 -10.54
N ALA A 36 -1.92 9.93 -10.91
CA ALA A 36 -2.97 9.60 -9.96
C ALA A 36 -2.53 8.50 -9.00
N PHE A 37 -2.90 8.62 -7.73
CA PHE A 37 -2.62 7.58 -6.73
C PHE A 37 -3.37 6.28 -7.09
N PRO A 38 -2.78 5.09 -6.86
CA PRO A 38 -3.41 3.83 -7.20
C PRO A 38 -4.80 3.67 -6.57
N ALA A 39 -5.71 3.02 -7.30
CA ALA A 39 -7.00 2.65 -6.75
C ALA A 39 -6.83 1.56 -5.68
N PRO A 40 -7.61 1.59 -4.59
CA PRO A 40 -7.58 0.52 -3.60
C PRO A 40 -8.11 -0.78 -4.21
N ILE A 41 -7.45 -1.90 -3.88
CA ILE A 41 -7.91 -3.25 -4.25
C ILE A 41 -9.25 -3.53 -3.58
N VAL A 42 -9.37 -3.17 -2.30
CA VAL A 42 -10.60 -3.39 -1.55
C VAL A 42 -10.89 -2.23 -0.61
N THR A 43 -12.16 -1.88 -0.49
CA THR A 43 -12.65 -0.92 0.49
C THR A 43 -13.40 -1.68 1.57
N LEU A 44 -12.84 -1.70 2.78
CA LEU A 44 -13.45 -2.30 3.96
C LEU A 44 -14.14 -1.21 4.79
N ALA A 45 -15.02 -1.62 5.71
CA ALA A 45 -15.67 -0.68 6.65
C ALA A 45 -14.66 0.13 7.48
N GLY A 46 -13.47 -0.45 7.76
CA GLY A 46 -12.39 0.20 8.52
C GLY A 46 -11.42 1.03 7.68
N GLY A 47 -11.54 1.03 6.35
CA GLY A 47 -10.64 1.77 5.47
C GLY A 47 -10.34 1.07 4.16
N ASN A 48 -9.54 1.74 3.34
CA ASN A 48 -9.14 1.25 2.03
C ASN A 48 -7.84 0.47 2.13
N VAL A 49 -7.70 -0.55 1.28
CA VAL A 49 -6.54 -1.42 1.24
C VAL A 49 -5.98 -1.42 -0.17
N TRP A 50 -4.65 -1.34 -0.28
CA TRP A 50 -3.91 -1.36 -1.55
C TRP A 50 -2.90 -2.48 -1.57
N ASP A 51 -2.45 -2.84 -2.77
CA ASP A 51 -1.20 -3.60 -2.92
C ASP A 51 -0.02 -2.67 -2.69
N ILE A 52 0.89 -3.06 -1.79
CA ILE A 52 2.08 -2.28 -1.56
C ILE A 52 2.99 -2.24 -2.80
N ARG A 53 2.95 -3.26 -3.66
CA ARG A 53 3.77 -3.32 -4.88
C ARG A 53 3.34 -2.26 -5.88
N ASP A 54 2.04 -2.06 -6.05
CA ASP A 54 1.49 -1.00 -6.91
C ASP A 54 1.83 0.38 -6.35
N VAL A 55 1.77 0.54 -5.03
CA VAL A 55 2.13 1.78 -4.35
C VAL A 55 3.63 2.08 -4.47
N ILE A 56 4.50 1.06 -4.35
CA ILE A 56 5.94 1.18 -4.55
C ILE A 56 6.23 1.55 -6.02
N ALA A 57 5.62 0.86 -6.98
CA ALA A 57 5.79 1.17 -8.40
C ALA A 57 5.34 2.60 -8.74
N TRP A 58 4.23 3.06 -8.14
CA TRP A 58 3.77 4.44 -8.26
C TRP A 58 4.74 5.43 -7.60
N ALA A 59 5.28 5.10 -6.43
CA ALA A 59 6.26 5.94 -5.76
C ALA A 59 7.54 6.07 -6.61
N ASP A 60 8.05 4.97 -7.14
CA ASP A 60 9.20 4.96 -8.06
C ASP A 60 8.91 5.77 -9.34
N ALA A 61 7.73 5.61 -9.95
CA ALA A 61 7.33 6.37 -11.15
C ALA A 61 7.20 7.88 -10.91
N THR A 62 6.80 8.28 -9.69
CA THR A 62 6.68 9.69 -9.29
C THR A 62 7.96 10.27 -8.67
N GLY A 63 9.04 9.48 -8.60
CA GLY A 63 10.34 9.89 -8.04
C GLY A 63 10.33 10.05 -6.52
N ARG A 64 9.45 9.34 -5.81
CA ARG A 64 9.30 9.40 -4.36
C ARG A 64 10.13 8.35 -3.65
N THR A 65 10.60 8.69 -2.45
CA THR A 65 11.39 7.79 -1.61
C THR A 65 10.53 6.66 -1.03
N VAL A 66 11.03 5.42 -1.13
CA VAL A 66 10.47 4.25 -0.46
C VAL A 66 11.40 3.87 0.68
N CYS A 67 10.92 4.01 1.91
CA CYS A 67 11.67 3.71 3.14
C CYS A 67 11.70 2.21 3.46
N GLN A 68 10.63 1.47 3.17
CA GLN A 68 10.54 0.05 3.49
C GLN A 68 9.91 -0.74 2.34
N ARG A 69 10.74 -1.49 1.59
CA ARG A 69 10.27 -2.30 0.45
C ARG A 69 9.85 -3.73 0.85
N ASP A 70 10.35 -4.22 1.98
CA ASP A 70 10.12 -5.59 2.46
C ASP A 70 8.85 -5.72 3.32
N TYR A 71 7.79 -4.95 3.01
CA TYR A 71 6.55 -5.02 3.77
C TYR A 71 5.85 -6.37 3.56
N THR A 72 5.49 -7.00 4.68
CA THR A 72 4.59 -8.15 4.72
C THR A 72 3.46 -7.85 5.70
N ALA A 73 2.23 -8.14 5.31
CA ALA A 73 1.05 -7.89 6.10
C ALA A 73 1.14 -8.59 7.48
N PRO A 74 0.95 -7.87 8.59
CA PRO A 74 1.01 -8.46 9.93
C PRO A 74 -0.10 -9.50 10.09
N GLY A 75 0.26 -10.69 10.57
CA GLY A 75 -0.67 -11.82 10.70
C GLY A 75 -0.78 -12.72 9.47
N TRP A 76 -0.07 -12.41 8.38
CA TRP A 76 0.12 -13.38 7.33
C TRP A 76 1.05 -14.50 7.80
N SER A 77 0.50 -15.70 7.97
CA SER A 77 1.29 -16.93 8.01
C SER A 77 1.19 -17.56 6.62
N PRO A 78 2.30 -18.02 6.02
CA PRO A 78 2.16 -19.04 5.00
C PRO A 78 1.49 -20.21 5.71
N THR A 79 0.23 -20.52 5.38
CA THR A 79 -0.40 -21.75 5.84
C THR A 79 0.62 -22.87 5.53
N SER A 80 1.20 -23.45 6.58
CA SER A 80 2.02 -24.64 6.42
C SER A 80 1.06 -25.71 5.93
N ASP A 81 1.14 -25.99 4.64
CA ASP A 81 0.51 -27.14 4.01
C ASP A 81 0.97 -28.38 4.79
N PRO A 82 0.06 -29.14 5.43
CA PRO A 82 0.46 -30.40 6.03
C PRO A 82 0.66 -31.40 4.88
N GLN A 83 1.92 -31.74 4.61
CA GLN A 83 2.30 -32.91 3.81
C GLN A 83 1.73 -34.20 4.41
#